data_AF-A0A7R7GIZ0-F1
#
_entry.id   AF-A0A7R7GIZ0-F1
#
_cell.length_a   1.000
_cell.length_b   1.000
_cell.length_c   1.000
_cell.angle_alpha   90.00
_cell.angle_beta   90.00
_cell.angle_gamma   90.00
#
_symmetry.space_group_name_H-M   'P 1'
#
loop_
_entity.id
_entity.type
_entity.pdbx_description
1 polymer ?
#
loop_
_entity_poly.entity_id
_entity_poly.type
_entity_poly.pdbx_seq_one_letter_code
_entity_poly.pdbx_strand_id
1 'polypeptide(L)'
;MSKQADIIRELQERQKELQDRVNATEAICQDLLIHLYNSEAQGRIKFDDYRIKYTQEAIERREAEAKAKQLRDNFNTAKADFRDMAEANFWTLVFLNDKERQEKLDDIWSTITSELVLPEDAKRPQHIVPELTVDQLINRRAELLDSINKANATQYNDTIEHCNQSKADFALSMERERDKQIAEINRKDGLNESERQRQVSETQAYFDREIQKHLLEMNRKISSAEVGLKRLDDHKAELAKVQQALAKQLTH
;
A
#
# COMPACT_ATOMS: atom_id res chain seq x y z
N MET A 1 51.33 38.72 5.47
CA MET A 1 50.22 39.52 6.03
C MET A 1 49.36 40.24 4.98
N SER A 2 49.86 40.58 3.77
CA SER A 2 49.03 41.31 2.78
C SER A 2 47.82 40.52 2.25
N LYS A 3 47.97 39.21 1.95
CA LYS A 3 46.87 38.40 1.40
C LYS A 3 45.62 38.32 2.29
N GLN A 4 45.77 38.28 3.61
CA GLN A 4 44.61 38.30 4.53
C GLN A 4 43.93 39.67 4.57
N ALA A 5 44.71 40.76 4.53
CA ALA A 5 44.16 42.12 4.50
C ALA A 5 43.40 42.40 3.19
N ASP A 6 43.91 41.90 2.07
CA ASP A 6 43.24 41.99 0.76
C ASP A 6 41.91 41.19 0.75
N ILE A 7 41.89 39.98 1.30
CA ILE A 7 40.66 39.18 1.43
C ILE A 7 39.63 39.87 2.33
N ILE A 8 40.05 40.45 3.45
CA ILE A 8 39.13 41.17 4.36
C ILE A 8 38.54 42.39 3.66
N ARG A 9 39.35 43.14 2.90
CA ARG A 9 38.89 44.30 2.13
C ARG A 9 37.89 43.91 1.05
N GLU A 10 38.16 42.85 0.29
CA GLU A 10 37.24 42.33 -0.72
C GLU A 10 35.91 41.87 -0.10
N LEU A 11 35.95 41.21 1.07
CA LEU A 11 34.74 40.80 1.79
C LEU A 11 33.92 42.00 2.28
N GLN A 12 34.57 43.05 2.76
CA GLN A 12 33.90 44.28 3.19
C GLN A 12 33.26 45.03 2.01
N GLU A 13 33.95 45.12 0.87
CA GLU A 13 33.41 45.72 -0.35
C GLU A 13 32.19 44.94 -0.86
N ARG A 14 32.27 43.60 -0.90
CA ARG A 14 31.13 42.75 -1.24
C ARG A 14 29.98 42.88 -0.26
N GLN A 15 30.26 42.98 1.04
CA GLN A 15 29.24 43.18 2.06
C GLN A 15 28.49 44.49 1.84
N LYS A 16 29.22 45.57 1.53
CA LYS A 16 28.62 46.88 1.23
C LYS A 16 27.74 46.82 -0.02
N GLU A 17 28.24 46.22 -1.10
CA GLU A 17 27.47 46.07 -2.34
C GLU A 17 26.18 45.25 -2.13
N LEU A 18 26.26 44.16 -1.37
CA LEU A 18 25.10 43.35 -1.02
C LEU A 18 24.10 44.15 -0.17
N GLN A 19 24.57 44.95 0.79
CA GLN A 19 23.71 45.79 1.61
C GLN A 19 22.99 46.85 0.77
N ASP A 20 23.69 47.52 -0.15
CA ASP A 20 23.09 48.53 -1.03
C ASP A 20 22.02 47.91 -1.95
N ARG A 21 22.28 46.71 -2.48
CA ARG A 21 21.30 45.96 -3.30
C ARG A 21 20.08 45.52 -2.49
N VAL A 22 20.27 45.06 -1.25
CA VAL A 22 19.17 44.72 -0.34
C VAL A 22 18.33 45.96 -0.07
N ASN A 23 18.94 47.07 0.35
CA ASN A 23 18.23 48.32 0.63
C ASN A 23 17.41 48.82 -0.57
N ALA A 24 17.99 48.77 -1.78
CA ALA A 24 17.28 49.15 -3.00
C ALA A 24 16.08 48.23 -3.28
N THR A 25 16.23 46.93 -3.04
CA THR A 25 15.14 45.95 -3.22
C THR A 25 14.05 46.15 -2.17
N GLU A 26 14.41 46.40 -0.90
CA GLU A 26 13.45 46.69 0.17
C GLU A 26 12.63 47.94 -0.16
N ALA A 27 13.27 49.01 -0.64
CA ALA A 27 12.57 50.23 -1.05
C ALA A 27 11.58 49.99 -2.19
N ILE A 28 11.99 49.28 -3.25
CA ILE A 28 11.11 48.92 -4.38
C ILE A 28 9.92 48.09 -3.89
N CYS A 29 10.14 47.10 -3.02
CA CYS A 29 9.08 46.27 -2.46
C CYS A 29 8.11 47.07 -1.58
N GLN A 30 8.62 48.02 -0.78
CA GLN A 30 7.77 48.91 0.01
C GLN A 30 6.91 49.79 -0.90
N ASP A 31 7.50 50.46 -1.89
CA ASP A 31 6.75 51.30 -2.84
C ASP A 31 5.65 50.50 -3.55
N LEU A 32 5.97 49.29 -4.02
CA LEU A 32 4.99 48.40 -4.66
C LEU A 32 3.85 48.00 -3.71
N LEU A 33 4.15 47.68 -2.45
CA LEU A 33 3.13 47.34 -1.46
C LEU A 33 2.27 48.56 -1.10
N ILE A 34 2.86 49.74 -0.96
CA ILE A 34 2.14 50.99 -0.70
C ILE A 34 1.17 51.29 -1.83
N HIS A 35 1.61 51.13 -3.09
CA HIS A 35 0.75 51.26 -4.26
C HIS A 35 -0.35 50.19 -4.31
N LEU A 36 -0.03 48.93 -4.01
CA LEU A 36 -1.00 47.83 -4.04
C LEU A 36 -2.14 48.03 -3.02
N TYR A 37 -1.81 48.49 -1.81
CA TYR A 37 -2.78 48.71 -0.73
C TYR A 37 -3.32 50.15 -0.69
N ASN A 38 -2.88 51.04 -1.58
CA ASN A 38 -3.19 52.48 -1.59
C ASN A 38 -3.06 53.14 -0.20
N SER A 39 -2.09 52.69 0.58
CA SER A 39 -1.88 53.14 1.96
C SER A 39 -0.47 52.84 2.41
N GLU A 40 0.25 53.88 2.82
CA GLU A 40 1.62 53.76 3.33
C GLU A 40 1.68 52.87 4.58
N ALA A 41 0.73 53.08 5.50
CA ALA A 41 0.64 52.31 6.73
C ALA A 41 0.37 50.82 6.46
N GLN A 42 -0.56 50.49 5.55
CA GLN A 42 -0.84 49.09 5.23
C GLN A 42 0.31 48.42 4.45
N GLY A 43 0.94 49.14 3.52
CA GLY A 43 2.11 48.67 2.80
C GLY A 43 3.27 48.33 3.74
N ARG A 44 3.56 49.21 4.70
CA ARG A 44 4.58 48.98 5.73
C ARG A 44 4.25 47.80 6.64
N ILE A 45 3.01 47.70 7.14
CA ILE A 45 2.56 46.56 7.95
C ILE A 45 2.76 45.24 7.20
N LYS A 46 2.42 45.20 5.90
CA LYS A 46 2.59 44.00 5.07
C LYS A 46 4.05 43.66 4.84
N PHE A 47 4.89 44.66 4.55
CA PHE A 47 6.33 44.46 4.39
C PHE A 47 6.97 43.88 5.67
N ASP A 48 6.65 44.44 6.83
CA ASP A 48 7.11 43.93 8.13
C ASP A 48 6.57 42.51 8.41
N ASP A 49 5.32 42.22 8.04
CA ASP A 49 4.74 40.88 8.14
C ASP A 49 5.51 39.87 7.28
N TYR A 50 5.87 40.22 6.03
CA TYR A 50 6.72 39.38 5.17
C TYR A 50 8.11 39.18 5.79
N ARG A 51 8.72 40.26 6.29
CA ARG A 51 10.05 40.20 6.91
C ARG A 51 10.08 39.28 8.12
N ILE A 52 9.01 39.22 8.92
CA ILE A 52 8.91 38.33 10.08
C ILE A 52 8.56 36.90 9.65
N LYS A 53 7.68 36.73 8.65
CA LYS A 53 7.14 35.42 8.25
C LYS A 53 8.04 34.61 7.32
N TYR A 54 8.99 35.23 6.64
CA TYR A 54 9.82 34.54 5.63
C TYR A 54 11.31 34.59 5.98
N THR A 55 11.64 34.81 7.25
CA THR A 55 12.98 34.49 7.74
C THR A 55 13.22 32.99 7.64
N GLN A 56 14.49 32.60 7.51
CA GLN A 56 14.89 31.20 7.53
C GLN A 56 14.39 30.48 8.80
N GLU A 57 14.48 31.13 9.96
CA GLU A 57 13.97 30.63 11.24
C GLU A 57 12.44 30.41 11.23
N ALA A 58 11.67 31.34 10.65
CA ALA A 58 10.22 31.19 10.56
C ALA A 58 9.80 30.06 9.59
N ILE A 59 10.57 29.85 8.52
CA ILE A 59 10.37 28.74 7.57
C ILE A 59 10.68 27.41 8.27
N GLU A 60 11.86 27.28 8.88
CA GLU A 60 12.27 26.09 9.63
C GLU A 60 11.27 25.73 10.74
N ARG A 61 10.77 26.74 11.46
CA ARG A 61 9.74 26.54 12.48
C ARG A 61 8.44 25.98 11.89
N ARG A 62 7.96 26.52 10.76
CA ARG A 62 6.75 26.00 10.10
C ARG A 62 6.95 24.59 9.56
N GLU A 63 8.11 24.30 8.99
CA GLU A 63 8.44 22.96 8.51
C GLU A 63 8.51 21.97 9.67
N ALA A 64 9.10 22.37 10.80
CA ALA A 64 9.12 21.56 12.02
C ALA A 64 7.71 21.34 12.58
N GLU A 65 6.86 22.37 12.63
CA GLU A 65 5.46 22.27 13.07
C GLU A 65 4.64 21.37 12.13
N ALA A 66 4.82 21.50 10.82
CA ALA A 66 4.16 20.67 9.81
C ALA A 66 4.62 19.21 9.91
N LYS A 67 5.93 18.96 10.06
CA LYS A 67 6.48 17.62 10.26
C LYS A 67 5.98 17.01 11.57
N ALA A 68 5.98 17.75 12.67
CA ALA A 68 5.45 17.29 13.95
C ALA A 68 3.97 16.93 13.86
N LYS A 69 3.18 17.75 13.14
CA LYS A 69 1.78 17.45 12.84
C LYS A 69 1.64 16.16 12.03
N GLN A 70 2.40 16.02 10.94
CA GLN A 70 2.37 14.82 10.10
C GLN A 70 2.69 13.55 10.90
N LEU A 71 3.75 13.57 11.72
CA LEU A 71 4.13 12.44 12.57
C LEU A 71 3.01 12.09 13.57
N ARG A 72 2.36 13.10 14.15
CA ARG A 72 1.23 12.91 15.08
C ARG A 72 0.01 12.31 14.36
N ASP A 73 -0.31 12.82 13.18
CA ASP A 73 -1.45 12.35 12.39
C ASP A 73 -1.23 10.90 11.95
N ASN A 74 -0.04 10.57 11.42
CA ASN A 74 0.36 9.21 11.08
C ASN A 74 0.24 8.26 12.28
N PHE A 75 0.72 8.67 13.45
CA PHE A 75 0.65 7.84 14.65
C PHE A 75 -0.79 7.60 15.12
N ASN A 76 -1.66 8.61 15.03
CA ASN A 76 -3.07 8.45 15.39
C ASN A 76 -3.80 7.50 14.44
N THR A 77 -3.54 7.61 13.14
CA THR A 77 -4.08 6.69 12.13
C THR A 77 -3.60 5.26 12.39
N ALA A 78 -2.29 5.07 12.58
CA ALA A 78 -1.73 3.74 12.88
C ALA A 78 -2.34 3.11 14.14
N LYS A 79 -2.65 3.92 15.15
CA LYS A 79 -3.34 3.45 16.37
C LYS A 79 -4.76 2.97 16.11
N ALA A 80 -5.51 3.69 15.28
CA ALA A 80 -6.86 3.31 14.90
C ALA A 80 -6.82 2.01 14.08
N ASP A 81 -6.00 1.96 13.05
CA ASP A 81 -5.83 0.78 12.19
C ASP A 81 -5.38 -0.44 12.99
N PHE A 82 -4.52 -0.24 14.00
CA PHE A 82 -4.08 -1.33 14.88
C PHE A 82 -5.23 -1.91 15.69
N ARG A 83 -6.10 -1.06 16.23
CA ARG A 83 -7.29 -1.52 16.96
C ARG A 83 -8.20 -2.30 16.04
N ASP A 84 -8.51 -1.77 14.88
CA ASP A 84 -9.41 -2.38 13.92
C ASP A 84 -8.87 -3.74 13.44
N MET A 85 -7.57 -3.82 13.14
CA MET A 85 -6.91 -5.07 12.76
C MET A 85 -6.85 -6.08 13.91
N ALA A 86 -6.62 -5.64 15.15
CA ALA A 86 -6.63 -6.52 16.32
C ALA A 86 -8.04 -7.07 16.57
N GLU A 87 -9.09 -6.24 16.45
CA GLU A 87 -10.49 -6.65 16.56
C GLU A 87 -10.87 -7.62 15.44
N ALA A 88 -10.46 -7.37 14.20
CA ALA A 88 -10.67 -8.29 13.08
C ALA A 88 -9.97 -9.65 13.30
N ASN A 89 -8.88 -9.68 14.08
CA ASN A 89 -8.15 -10.90 14.44
C ASN A 89 -8.57 -11.49 15.80
N PHE A 90 -9.66 -11.01 16.40
CA PHE A 90 -10.10 -11.40 17.74
C PHE A 90 -10.10 -12.93 17.95
N TRP A 91 -10.78 -13.68 17.07
CA TRP A 91 -10.89 -15.13 17.18
C TRP A 91 -9.56 -15.86 17.05
N THR A 92 -8.59 -15.29 16.34
CA THR A 92 -7.23 -15.82 16.34
C THR A 92 -6.56 -15.56 17.69
N LEU A 93 -6.59 -14.30 18.15
CA LEU A 93 -5.87 -13.84 19.34
C LEU A 93 -6.32 -14.51 20.65
N VAL A 94 -7.60 -14.84 20.78
CA VAL A 94 -8.16 -15.51 21.98
C VAL A 94 -7.65 -16.93 22.17
N PHE A 95 -7.27 -17.61 21.09
CA PHE A 95 -6.80 -19.00 21.15
C PHE A 95 -5.26 -19.13 21.16
N LEU A 96 -4.53 -18.02 21.00
CA LEU A 96 -3.09 -17.99 21.14
C LEU A 96 -2.66 -17.94 22.61
N ASN A 97 -1.51 -18.52 22.92
CA ASN A 97 -0.87 -18.29 24.21
C ASN A 97 -0.29 -16.86 24.29
N ASP A 98 0.11 -16.41 25.47
CA ASP A 98 0.54 -15.02 25.66
C ASP A 98 1.72 -14.62 24.77
N LYS A 99 2.69 -15.51 24.55
CA LYS A 99 3.84 -15.24 23.69
C LYS A 99 3.41 -15.08 22.23
N GLU A 100 2.68 -16.05 21.69
CA GLU A 100 2.17 -16.04 20.32
C GLU A 100 1.25 -14.84 20.07
N ARG A 101 0.44 -14.48 21.07
CA ARG A 101 -0.44 -13.31 21.01
C ARG A 101 0.36 -12.00 20.90
N GLN A 102 1.42 -11.86 21.69
CA GLN A 102 2.28 -10.67 21.58
C GLN A 102 2.97 -10.60 20.22
N GLU A 103 3.52 -11.72 19.74
CA GLU A 103 4.13 -11.82 18.42
C GLU A 103 3.14 -11.45 17.31
N LYS A 104 1.88 -11.92 17.40
CA LYS A 104 0.86 -11.60 16.40
C LYS A 104 0.46 -10.13 16.41
N LEU A 105 0.36 -9.52 17.59
CA LEU A 105 0.06 -8.09 17.72
C LEU A 105 1.25 -7.24 17.23
N ASP A 106 2.50 -7.69 17.42
CA ASP A 106 3.69 -7.02 16.87
C ASP A 106 3.74 -7.12 15.34
N ASP A 107 3.37 -8.27 14.76
CA ASP A 107 3.22 -8.47 13.32
C ASP A 107 2.17 -7.51 12.72
N ILE A 108 1.00 -7.39 13.36
CA ILE A 108 -0.05 -6.44 12.95
C ILE A 108 0.49 -5.00 12.97
N TRP A 109 1.17 -4.61 14.06
CA TRP A 109 1.74 -3.28 14.20
C TRP A 109 2.82 -2.98 13.14
N SER A 110 3.74 -3.92 12.94
CA SER A 110 4.81 -3.82 11.94
C SER A 110 4.22 -3.64 10.54
N THR A 111 3.18 -4.40 10.21
CA THR A 111 2.49 -4.29 8.92
C THR A 111 1.90 -2.90 8.70
N ILE A 112 1.15 -2.38 9.68
CA ILE A 112 0.51 -1.06 9.61
C ILE A 112 1.54 0.06 9.50
N THR A 113 2.65 -0.07 10.22
CA THR A 113 3.64 1.01 10.36
C THR A 113 4.77 0.96 9.34
N SER A 114 4.85 -0.10 8.54
CA SER A 114 5.94 -0.36 7.58
C SER A 114 6.20 0.78 6.58
N GLU A 115 5.15 1.50 6.17
CA GLU A 115 5.22 2.61 5.22
C GLU A 115 5.03 3.99 5.87
N LEU A 116 4.87 4.05 7.18
CA LEU A 116 4.57 5.29 7.91
C LEU A 116 5.82 5.85 8.60
N VAL A 117 6.05 7.15 8.41
CA VAL A 117 7.02 7.87 9.24
C VAL A 117 6.35 8.19 10.58
N LEU A 118 6.91 7.64 11.66
CA LEU A 118 6.40 7.78 13.01
C LEU A 118 7.39 8.55 13.90
N PRO A 119 6.93 9.08 15.06
CA PRO A 119 7.83 9.54 16.11
C PRO A 119 8.83 8.44 16.52
N GLU A 120 10.06 8.83 16.87
CA GLU A 120 11.13 7.88 17.23
C GLU A 120 10.78 6.99 18.43
N ASP A 121 9.96 7.51 19.34
CA ASP A 121 9.49 6.83 20.55
C ASP A 121 8.12 6.14 20.38
N ALA A 122 7.60 6.07 19.15
CA ALA A 122 6.31 5.45 18.87
C ALA A 122 6.31 3.96 19.23
N LYS A 123 5.47 3.60 20.21
CA LYS A 123 5.25 2.22 20.62
C LYS A 123 3.89 1.73 20.15
N ARG A 124 3.83 0.43 19.83
CA ARG A 124 2.57 -0.28 19.61
C ARG A 124 1.62 -0.05 20.80
N PRO A 125 0.34 0.23 20.55
CA PRO A 125 -0.66 0.29 21.61
C PRO A 125 -0.75 -1.01 22.40
N GLN A 126 -1.07 -0.89 23.69
CA GLN A 126 -1.46 -2.05 24.48
C GLN A 126 -2.84 -2.54 24.02
N HIS A 127 -2.96 -3.84 23.79
CA HIS A 127 -4.22 -4.49 23.48
C HIS A 127 -4.44 -5.64 24.46
N ILE A 128 -5.61 -5.66 25.09
CA ILE A 128 -6.02 -6.71 26.02
C ILE A 128 -7.10 -7.51 25.32
N VAL A 129 -6.84 -8.80 25.15
CA VAL A 129 -7.81 -9.72 24.57
C VAL A 129 -8.77 -10.14 25.70
N PRO A 130 -10.07 -9.85 25.58
CA PRO A 130 -11.03 -10.18 26.63
C PRO A 130 -11.21 -11.70 26.74
N GLU A 131 -11.54 -12.16 27.95
CA GLU A 131 -11.89 -13.56 28.19
C GLU A 131 -13.17 -13.96 27.43
N LEU A 132 -13.19 -15.19 26.93
CA LEU A 132 -14.34 -15.72 26.21
C LEU A 132 -15.46 -16.11 27.16
N THR A 133 -16.67 -15.65 26.86
CA THR A 133 -17.89 -16.14 27.53
C THR A 133 -18.45 -17.38 26.83
N VAL A 134 -19.21 -18.19 27.57
CA VAL A 134 -19.90 -19.37 27.03
C VAL A 134 -20.82 -18.98 25.86
N ASP A 135 -21.57 -17.89 25.99
CA ASP A 135 -22.48 -17.42 24.94
C ASP A 135 -21.74 -17.01 23.65
N GLN A 136 -20.61 -16.29 23.78
CA GLN A 136 -19.77 -15.95 22.61
C GLN A 136 -19.27 -17.20 21.89
N LEU A 137 -18.84 -18.20 22.64
CA LEU A 137 -18.36 -19.45 22.08
C LEU A 137 -19.49 -20.26 21.42
N ILE A 138 -20.69 -20.31 22.01
CA ILE A 138 -21.87 -20.97 21.42
C ILE A 138 -22.26 -20.31 20.11
N ASN A 139 -22.35 -18.98 20.09
CA ASN A 139 -22.68 -18.21 18.89
C ASN A 139 -21.66 -18.44 17.79
N ARG A 140 -20.37 -18.37 18.12
CA ARG A 140 -19.30 -18.60 17.15
C ARG A 140 -19.30 -20.00 16.58
N ARG A 141 -19.55 -21.01 17.43
CA ARG A 141 -19.70 -22.40 16.98
C ARG A 141 -20.82 -22.52 15.95
N ALA A 142 -21.97 -21.87 16.17
CA ALA A 142 -23.10 -21.90 15.25
C ALA A 142 -22.75 -21.23 13.91
N GLU A 143 -22.08 -20.07 13.93
CA GLU A 143 -21.59 -19.37 12.73
C GLU A 143 -20.62 -20.23 11.91
N LEU A 144 -19.65 -20.85 12.59
CA LEU A 144 -18.65 -21.71 11.93
C LEU A 144 -19.31 -22.94 11.31
N LEU A 145 -20.24 -23.58 12.01
CA LEU A 145 -20.99 -24.73 11.48
C LEU A 145 -21.85 -24.34 10.28
N ASP A 146 -22.57 -23.21 10.33
CA ASP A 146 -23.34 -22.70 9.19
C ASP A 146 -22.43 -22.44 7.99
N SER A 147 -21.30 -21.77 8.20
CA SER A 147 -20.35 -21.49 7.13
C SER A 147 -19.72 -22.75 6.54
N ILE A 148 -19.34 -23.73 7.38
CA ILE A 148 -18.79 -25.02 6.93
C ILE A 148 -19.84 -25.81 6.13
N ASN A 149 -21.09 -25.84 6.60
CA ASN A 149 -22.17 -26.57 5.92
C ASN A 149 -22.54 -25.96 4.57
N LYS A 150 -22.37 -24.64 4.40
CA LYS A 150 -22.56 -23.96 3.12
C LYS A 150 -21.38 -24.10 2.16
N ALA A 151 -20.19 -24.41 2.67
CA ALA A 151 -19.00 -24.58 1.84
C ALA A 151 -19.06 -25.89 1.05
N ASN A 152 -18.91 -25.80 -0.27
CA ASN A 152 -18.93 -26.97 -1.14
C ASN A 152 -17.51 -27.33 -1.58
N ALA A 153 -16.82 -28.11 -0.74
CA ALA A 153 -15.45 -28.56 -1.02
C ALA A 153 -15.35 -29.32 -2.35
N THR A 154 -16.36 -30.15 -2.65
CA THR A 154 -16.44 -30.89 -3.93
C THR A 154 -16.44 -29.93 -5.10
N GLN A 155 -17.31 -28.91 -5.09
CA GLN A 155 -17.35 -27.92 -6.16
C GLN A 155 -16.04 -27.14 -6.34
N TYR A 156 -15.34 -26.80 -5.25
CA TYR A 156 -14.04 -26.15 -5.35
C TYR A 156 -12.99 -27.05 -6.01
N ASN A 157 -12.92 -28.32 -5.59
CA ASN A 157 -12.01 -29.30 -6.18
C ASN A 157 -12.32 -29.55 -7.65
N ASP A 158 -13.60 -29.76 -7.98
CA ASP A 158 -14.07 -29.95 -9.36
C ASP A 158 -13.71 -28.73 -10.24
N THR A 159 -13.82 -27.52 -9.69
CA THR A 159 -13.43 -26.28 -10.40
C THR A 159 -11.94 -26.26 -10.69
N ILE A 160 -11.10 -26.63 -9.72
CA ILE A 160 -9.64 -26.67 -9.89
C ILE A 160 -9.27 -27.71 -10.94
N GLU A 161 -9.84 -28.91 -10.86
CA GLU A 161 -9.59 -29.99 -11.82
C GLU A 161 -10.02 -29.59 -13.23
N HIS A 162 -11.25 -29.11 -13.40
CA HIS A 162 -11.77 -28.64 -14.68
C HIS A 162 -10.91 -27.50 -15.27
N CYS A 163 -10.51 -26.51 -14.46
CA CYS A 163 -9.67 -25.42 -14.93
C CYS A 163 -8.28 -25.90 -15.34
N ASN A 164 -7.66 -26.82 -14.61
CA ASN A 164 -6.37 -27.40 -15.00
C ASN A 164 -6.46 -28.18 -16.32
N GLN A 165 -7.51 -28.99 -16.48
CA GLN A 165 -7.76 -29.69 -17.74
C GLN A 165 -8.01 -28.71 -18.89
N SER A 166 -8.85 -27.69 -18.67
CA SER A 166 -9.15 -26.66 -19.66
C SER A 166 -7.90 -25.87 -20.11
N LYS A 167 -6.95 -25.60 -19.20
CA LYS A 167 -5.67 -24.98 -19.57
C LYS A 167 -4.88 -25.84 -20.55
N ALA A 168 -4.75 -27.14 -20.25
CA ALA A 168 -4.00 -28.07 -21.08
C ALA A 168 -4.66 -28.25 -22.46
N ASP A 169 -5.97 -28.49 -22.48
CA ASP A 169 -6.72 -28.73 -23.71
C ASP A 169 -6.75 -27.50 -24.62
N PHE A 170 -6.97 -26.31 -24.05
CA PHE A 170 -7.01 -25.07 -24.81
C PHE A 170 -5.64 -24.73 -25.41
N ALA A 171 -4.56 -24.82 -24.62
CA ALA A 171 -3.21 -24.58 -25.12
C ALA A 171 -2.87 -25.52 -26.28
N LEU A 172 -3.11 -26.83 -26.11
CA LEU A 172 -2.85 -27.82 -27.14
C LEU A 172 -3.67 -27.57 -28.41
N SER A 173 -4.95 -27.22 -28.28
CA SER A 173 -5.82 -26.91 -29.42
C SER A 173 -5.34 -25.67 -30.18
N MET A 174 -4.96 -24.61 -29.45
CA MET A 174 -4.49 -23.36 -30.04
C MET A 174 -3.12 -23.50 -30.70
N GLU A 175 -2.21 -24.26 -30.10
CA GLU A 175 -0.90 -24.58 -30.70
C GLU A 175 -1.06 -25.36 -32.01
N ARG A 176 -1.97 -26.35 -32.05
CA ARG A 176 -2.25 -27.11 -33.28
C ARG A 176 -2.81 -26.22 -34.39
N GLU A 177 -3.75 -25.32 -34.05
CA GLU A 177 -4.34 -24.41 -35.04
C GLU A 177 -3.32 -23.35 -35.49
N ARG A 178 -2.47 -22.85 -34.59
CA ARG A 178 -1.33 -21.99 -34.92
C ARG A 178 -0.41 -22.65 -35.94
N ASP A 179 0.03 -23.87 -35.65
CA ASP A 179 0.99 -24.59 -36.51
C ASP A 179 0.38 -24.90 -37.88
N LYS A 180 -0.91 -25.20 -37.93
CA LYS A 180 -1.66 -25.36 -39.18
C LYS A 180 -1.69 -24.06 -39.99
N GLN A 181 -2.03 -22.93 -39.38
CA GLN A 181 -2.09 -21.63 -40.07
C GLN A 181 -0.70 -21.17 -40.55
N ILE A 182 0.35 -21.39 -39.74
CA ILE A 182 1.73 -21.13 -40.16
C ILE A 182 2.11 -22.00 -41.37
N ALA A 183 1.73 -23.28 -41.38
CA ALA A 183 1.97 -24.16 -42.51
C ALA A 183 1.23 -23.70 -43.78
N GLU A 184 0.01 -23.19 -43.65
CA GLU A 184 -0.76 -22.61 -44.76
C GLU A 184 -0.10 -21.32 -45.30
N ILE A 185 0.36 -20.42 -44.43
CA ILE A 185 1.10 -19.20 -44.80
C ILE A 185 2.38 -19.55 -45.56
N ASN A 186 3.11 -20.56 -45.09
CA ASN A 186 4.37 -20.98 -45.71
C ASN A 186 4.19 -21.63 -47.09
N ARG A 187 3.01 -22.20 -47.38
CA ARG A 187 2.67 -22.80 -48.69
C ARG A 187 2.04 -21.79 -49.67
N LYS A 188 1.74 -20.58 -49.23
CA LYS A 188 1.03 -19.59 -50.04
C LYS A 188 1.96 -18.97 -51.09
N ASP A 189 1.61 -19.20 -52.36
CA ASP A 189 2.27 -18.57 -53.50
C ASP A 189 1.96 -17.07 -53.57
N GLY A 190 2.92 -16.28 -54.04
CA GLY A 190 2.76 -14.84 -54.25
C GLY A 190 3.09 -13.93 -53.05
N LEU A 191 3.46 -14.49 -51.89
CA LEU A 191 4.05 -13.72 -50.79
C LEU A 191 5.56 -13.58 -50.97
N ASN A 192 6.10 -12.38 -50.77
CA ASN A 192 7.55 -12.24 -50.61
C ASN A 192 7.99 -12.71 -49.21
N GLU A 193 9.29 -12.91 -49.01
CA GLU A 193 9.82 -13.48 -47.76
C GLU A 193 9.55 -12.59 -46.54
N SER A 194 9.63 -11.27 -46.70
CA SER A 194 9.37 -10.33 -45.59
C SER A 194 7.90 -10.35 -45.15
N GLU A 195 6.98 -10.39 -46.11
CA GLU A 195 5.54 -10.51 -45.86
C GLU A 195 5.19 -11.85 -45.20
N ARG A 196 5.82 -12.94 -45.66
CA ARG A 196 5.64 -14.27 -45.06
C ARG A 196 6.10 -14.28 -43.61
N GLN A 197 7.31 -13.80 -43.33
CA GLN A 197 7.84 -13.72 -41.96
C GLN A 197 6.97 -12.86 -41.06
N ARG A 198 6.48 -11.72 -41.57
CA ARG A 198 5.56 -10.85 -40.84
C ARG A 198 4.26 -11.57 -40.50
N GLN A 199 3.62 -12.23 -41.47
CA GLN A 199 2.36 -12.96 -41.22
C GLN A 199 2.54 -14.13 -40.26
N VAL A 200 3.64 -14.87 -40.35
CA VAL A 200 3.98 -15.94 -39.39
C VAL A 200 4.13 -15.36 -37.98
N SER A 201 4.86 -14.26 -37.83
CA SER A 201 5.07 -13.61 -36.53
C SER A 201 3.77 -13.06 -35.94
N GLU A 202 2.94 -12.40 -36.75
CA GLU A 202 1.62 -11.89 -36.32
C GLU A 202 0.69 -13.04 -35.90
N THR A 203 0.72 -14.16 -36.63
CA THR A 203 -0.06 -15.37 -36.29
C THR A 203 0.42 -15.98 -34.98
N GLN A 204 1.73 -16.17 -34.80
CA GLN A 204 2.31 -16.66 -33.54
C GLN A 204 1.89 -15.78 -32.36
N ALA A 205 2.09 -14.46 -32.49
CA ALA A 205 1.75 -13.50 -31.44
C ALA A 205 0.26 -13.52 -31.09
N TYR A 206 -0.62 -13.70 -32.07
CA TYR A 206 -2.06 -13.83 -31.84
C TYR A 206 -2.40 -15.06 -30.98
N PHE A 207 -1.94 -16.24 -31.38
CA PHE A 207 -2.22 -17.48 -30.66
C PHE A 207 -1.60 -17.47 -29.26
N ASP A 208 -0.36 -17.02 -29.13
CA ASP A 208 0.32 -16.90 -27.83
C ASP A 208 -0.45 -15.97 -26.90
N ARG A 209 -0.97 -14.84 -27.41
CA ARG A 209 -1.80 -13.91 -26.63
C ARG A 209 -3.10 -14.55 -26.15
N GLU A 210 -3.81 -15.28 -27.01
CA GLU A 210 -5.06 -15.93 -26.62
C GLU A 210 -4.83 -17.09 -25.63
N ILE A 211 -3.75 -17.87 -25.79
CA ILE A 211 -3.33 -18.87 -24.82
C ILE A 211 -3.09 -18.21 -23.47
N GLN A 212 -2.26 -17.16 -23.42
CA GLN A 212 -1.95 -16.46 -22.17
C GLN A 212 -3.19 -15.88 -21.49
N LYS A 213 -4.10 -15.30 -22.28
CA LYS A 213 -5.37 -14.77 -21.77
C LYS A 213 -6.23 -15.86 -21.11
N HIS A 214 -6.37 -17.02 -21.75
CA HIS A 214 -7.12 -18.15 -21.17
C HIS A 214 -6.45 -18.71 -19.92
N LEU A 215 -5.12 -18.87 -19.94
CA LEU A 215 -4.35 -19.33 -18.78
C LEU A 215 -4.55 -18.40 -17.57
N LEU A 216 -4.53 -17.07 -17.78
CA LEU A 216 -4.78 -16.09 -16.73
C LEU A 216 -6.20 -16.20 -16.17
N GLU A 217 -7.21 -16.40 -17.02
CA GLU A 217 -8.59 -16.58 -16.57
C GLU A 217 -8.74 -17.85 -15.73
N MET A 218 -8.19 -18.98 -16.19
CA MET A 218 -8.26 -20.24 -15.45
C MET A 218 -7.51 -20.16 -14.13
N ASN A 219 -6.33 -19.54 -14.11
CA ASN A 219 -5.57 -19.33 -12.87
C ASN A 219 -6.37 -18.47 -11.87
N ARG A 220 -7.09 -17.43 -12.31
CA ARG A 220 -7.95 -16.64 -11.41
C ARG A 220 -9.06 -17.50 -10.78
N LYS A 221 -9.68 -18.38 -11.56
CA LYS A 221 -10.72 -19.31 -11.07
C LYS A 221 -10.13 -20.33 -10.08
N ILE A 222 -8.97 -20.90 -10.40
CA ILE A 222 -8.23 -21.80 -9.51
C ILE A 222 -7.92 -21.11 -8.18
N SER A 223 -7.28 -19.93 -8.21
CA SER A 223 -6.94 -19.21 -6.98
C SER A 223 -8.16 -18.85 -6.15
N SER A 224 -9.28 -18.50 -6.77
CA SER A 224 -10.55 -18.26 -6.05
C SER A 224 -11.05 -19.53 -5.34
N ALA A 225 -11.00 -20.68 -6.01
CA ALA A 225 -11.39 -21.96 -5.41
C ALA A 225 -10.43 -22.39 -4.29
N GLU A 226 -9.12 -22.21 -4.46
CA GLU A 226 -8.10 -22.48 -3.44
C GLU A 226 -8.30 -21.63 -2.19
N VAL A 227 -8.65 -20.34 -2.34
CA VAL A 227 -9.02 -19.46 -1.21
C VAL A 227 -10.26 -19.99 -0.50
N GLY A 228 -11.26 -20.48 -1.25
CA GLY A 228 -12.46 -21.11 -0.70
C GLY A 228 -12.15 -22.35 0.14
N LEU A 229 -11.30 -23.25 -0.37
CA LEU A 229 -10.84 -24.45 0.36
C LEU A 229 -10.06 -24.09 1.61
N LYS A 230 -9.10 -23.16 1.50
CA LYS A 230 -8.33 -22.69 2.64
C LYS A 230 -9.21 -22.12 3.74
N ARG A 231 -10.20 -21.30 3.37
CA ARG A 231 -11.17 -20.74 4.33
C ARG A 231 -11.98 -21.84 5.03
N LEU A 232 -12.37 -22.89 4.30
CA LEU A 232 -13.06 -24.03 4.89
C LEU A 232 -12.18 -24.75 5.93
N ASP A 233 -10.91 -24.97 5.62
CA ASP A 233 -9.97 -25.61 6.54
C ASP A 233 -9.69 -24.73 7.77
N ASP A 234 -9.53 -23.42 7.57
CA ASP A 234 -9.39 -22.44 8.65
C ASP A 234 -10.61 -22.45 9.58
N HIS A 235 -11.84 -22.47 9.03
CA HIS A 235 -13.07 -22.56 9.82
C HIS A 235 -13.17 -23.88 10.60
N LYS A 236 -12.74 -25.01 10.02
CA LYS A 236 -12.70 -26.30 10.74
C LYS A 236 -11.70 -26.28 11.89
N ALA A 237 -10.52 -25.71 11.67
CA ALA A 237 -9.48 -25.58 12.69
C ALA A 237 -9.94 -24.65 13.83
N GLU A 238 -10.59 -23.54 13.50
CA GLU A 238 -11.19 -22.64 14.49
C GLU A 238 -12.31 -23.32 15.27
N LEU A 239 -13.20 -24.07 14.59
CA LEU A 239 -14.29 -24.79 15.23
C LEU A 239 -13.77 -25.78 16.27
N ALA A 240 -12.67 -26.49 15.99
CA ALA A 240 -12.04 -27.39 16.95
C ALA A 240 -11.57 -26.65 18.22
N LYS A 241 -10.97 -25.46 18.07
CA LYS A 241 -10.54 -24.61 19.20
C LYS A 241 -11.72 -24.10 20.01
N VAL A 242 -12.78 -23.62 19.34
CA VAL A 242 -14.04 -23.18 19.99
C VAL A 242 -14.67 -24.32 20.78
N GLN A 243 -14.76 -25.52 20.20
CA GLN A 243 -15.32 -26.70 20.88
C GLN A 243 -14.49 -27.11 22.10
N GLN A 244 -13.16 -27.06 21.99
CA GLN A 244 -12.27 -27.34 23.11
C GLN A 244 -12.43 -26.31 24.25
N ALA A 245 -12.55 -25.02 23.90
CA ALA A 245 -12.77 -23.95 24.88
C ALA A 245 -14.14 -24.09 25.57
N LEU A 246 -15.22 -24.39 24.82
CA LEU A 246 -16.54 -24.68 25.37
C LEU A 246 -16.51 -25.85 26.34
N ALA A 247 -15.88 -26.96 25.94
CA ALA A 247 -15.79 -28.14 26.78
C ALA A 247 -15.12 -27.82 28.12
N LYS A 248 -14.00 -27.08 28.09
CA LYS A 248 -13.30 -26.65 29.31
C LYS A 248 -14.19 -25.82 30.24
N GLN A 249 -14.93 -24.85 29.70
CA GLN A 249 -15.79 -23.97 30.50
C GLN A 249 -17.03 -24.67 31.06
N LEU A 250 -17.53 -25.71 30.39
CA LEU A 250 -18.70 -26.47 30.84
C LEU A 250 -18.37 -27.61 31.81
N THR A 251 -17.09 -28.02 31.90
CA THR A 251 -16.61 -29.04 32.85
C THR A 251 -16.08 -28.49 34.17
N HIS A 252 -15.93 -27.16 34.27
CA HIS A 252 -15.57 -26.45 35.50
C HIS A 252 -16.80 -25.84 36.16
#